data_AF-A0A5K1C821-F1
#
_entry.id   AF-A0A5K1C821-F1
#
_cell.length_a   1.000
_cell.length_b   1.000
_cell.length_c   1.000
_cell.angle_alpha   90.00
_cell.angle_beta   90.00
_cell.angle_gamma   90.00
#
_symmetry.space_group_name_H-M   'P 1'
#
loop_
_entity.id
_entity.type
_entity.pdbx_description
1 polymer ?
#
loop_
_entity_poly.entity_id
_entity_poly.type
_entity_poly.pdbx_seq_one_letter_code
_entity_poly.pdbx_strand_id
1 'polypeptide(L)' 'MTDQFALLSFKSLVTKDPHNVLSKWNSNISFIEWYKVSCSPGSQRVDGLKLNDTALE' A
#
# COMPACT_ATOMS: atom_id res chain seq x y z
N MET A 1 -5.51 -11.88 -3.64
CA MET A 1 -4.81 -12.53 -2.50
C MET A 1 -3.29 -12.33 -2.57
N THR A 2 -2.65 -12.25 -3.75
CA THR A 2 -1.19 -12.02 -3.88
C THR A 2 -0.73 -10.60 -3.55
N ASP A 3 -1.46 -9.59 -4.04
CA ASP A 3 -1.01 -8.19 -3.92
C ASP A 3 -1.04 -7.67 -2.48
N GLN A 4 -2.02 -8.10 -1.69
CA GLN A 4 -2.10 -7.72 -0.27
C GLN A 4 -0.86 -8.16 0.52
N PHE A 5 -0.39 -9.40 0.33
CA PHE A 5 0.82 -9.88 0.97
C PHE A 5 2.05 -9.11 0.48
N ALA A 6 2.18 -8.90 -0.83
CA ALA A 6 3.29 -8.14 -1.40
C ALA A 6 3.36 -6.71 -0.85
N LEU A 7 2.22 -6.03 -0.70
CA LEU A 7 2.15 -4.69 -0.14
C LEU A 7 2.47 -4.66 1.37
N LEU A 8 2.04 -5.67 2.14
CA LEU A 8 2.43 -5.76 3.56
C LEU A 8 3.92 -6.06 3.72
N SER A 9 4.49 -6.91 2.86
CA SER A 9 5.94 -7.12 2.81
C SER A 9 6.67 -5.83 2.45
N PHE A 10 6.20 -5.07 1.47
CA PHE A 10 6.74 -3.74 1.15
C PHE A 10 6.71 -2.83 2.38
N LYS A 11 5.56 -2.73 3.08
CA LYS A 11 5.45 -1.94 4.31
C LYS A 11 6.45 -2.38 5.39
N SER A 12 6.74 -3.67 5.51
CA SER A 12 7.70 -4.17 6.51
C SER A 12 9.16 -3.79 6.20
N LEU A 13 9.47 -3.47 4.93
CA LEU A 13 10.80 -3.07 4.49
C LEU A 13 11.04 -1.56 4.60
N VAL A 14 9.97 -0.77 4.76
CA VAL A 14 10.07 0.68 4.96
C VAL A 14 10.56 0.96 6.37
N THR A 15 11.65 1.71 6.49
CA THR A 15 12.27 1.99 7.79
C THR A 15 11.72 3.24 8.45
N LYS A 16 11.31 4.23 7.63
CA LYS A 16 10.60 5.42 8.12
C LYS A 16 9.41 5.75 7.22
N ASP A 17 8.28 6.02 7.88
CA ASP A 17 7.08 6.56 7.25
C ASP A 17 6.69 7.87 7.98
N PRO A 18 7.47 8.96 7.82
CA PRO A 18 7.28 10.20 8.57
C PRO A 18 5.90 10.85 8.32
N HIS A 19 5.26 10.52 7.20
CA HIS A 19 3.96 11.04 6.81
C HIS A 19 2.81 10.04 7.06
N ASN A 20 3.09 8.89 7.69
CA ASN A 20 2.12 7.84 8.00
C ASN A 20 1.27 7.41 6.78
N VAL A 21 1.87 7.39 5.59
CA VAL A 21 1.20 7.06 4.33
C VAL A 21 0.74 5.61 4.31
N LEU A 22 1.49 4.71 4.96
CA LEU A 22 1.20 3.28 5.05
C LEU A 22 0.40 2.91 6.31
N SER A 23 -0.05 3.89 7.11
CA SER A 23 -0.77 3.65 8.36
C SER A 23 -2.01 2.77 8.20
N LYS A 24 -2.77 2.97 7.11
CA LYS A 24 -3.99 2.20 6.80
C LYS A 24 -3.74 0.79 6.26
N TRP A 25 -2.50 0.46 5.90
CA TRP A 25 -2.18 -0.85 5.32
C TRP A 25 -2.19 -1.90 6.42
N ASN A 26 -3.24 -2.72 6.44
CA ASN A 26 -3.49 -3.72 7.47
C ASN A 26 -4.13 -4.97 6.85
N SER A 27 -3.72 -6.17 7.27
CA SER A 27 -4.30 -7.44 6.83
C SER A 27 -5.81 -7.54 7.04
N ASN A 28 -6.37 -6.80 8.00
CA ASN A 28 -7.78 -6.80 8.34
C ASN A 28 -8.63 -5.90 7.42
N ILE A 29 -8.02 -5.04 6.61
CA ILE A 29 -8.69 -4.08 5.71
C ILE A 29 -8.35 -4.47 4.28
N SER A 30 -9.33 -4.41 3.38
CA SER A 30 -9.09 -4.66 1.96
C SER A 30 -8.08 -3.66 1.40
N PHE A 31 -7.08 -4.14 0.63
CA PHE A 31 -6.06 -3.26 0.04
C PHE A 31 -6.63 -2.24 -0.96
N ILE A 32 -7.85 -2.48 -1.45
CA ILE A 32 -8.61 -1.54 -2.30
C ILE A 32 -8.91 -0.24 -1.54
N GLU A 33 -9.05 -0.33 -0.21
CA GLU A 33 -9.37 0.82 0.65
C GLU A 33 -8.11 1.49 1.22
N TRP A 34 -6.92 0.97 0.89
CA TRP A 34 -5.68 1.53 1.41
C TRP A 34 -5.34 2.84 0.73
N TYR A 35 -4.88 3.79 1.56
CA TYR A 35 -4.48 5.09 1.07
C TYR A 35 -3.28 4.94 0.12
N LYS A 36 -3.34 5.67 -1.01
CA LYS A 36 -2.34 5.69 -2.08
C LYS A 36 -2.14 4.37 -2.86
N VAL A 37 -2.97 3.37 -2.65
CA VAL A 37 -3.03 2.18 -3.52
C VAL A 37 -4.02 2.46 -4.66
N SER A 38 -3.60 2.23 -5.90
CA SER A 38 -4.47 2.26 -7.08
C SER A 38 -4.77 0.83 -7.51
N CYS A 39 -6.04 0.55 -7.78
CA CYS A 39 -6.52 -0.76 -8.21
C CYS A 39 -7.23 -0.62 -9.55
N SER A 40 -7.06 -1.61 -10.43
CA SER A 40 -7.69 -1.59 -11.74
C SER A 40 -9.20 -1.78 -11.65
N PRO A 41 -10.02 -0.98 -12.36
CA PRO A 41 -11.45 -1.22 -12.45
C PRO A 41 -11.75 -2.61 -13.03
N GLY A 42 -12.56 -3.40 -12.33
CA GLY A 42 -12.95 -4.74 -12.78
C GLY A 42 -11.94 -5.86 -12.49
N SER A 43 -10.79 -5.56 -11.87
CA SER A 43 -9.84 -6.56 -11.36
C SER A 43 -9.41 -6.19 -9.94
N GLN A 44 -9.39 -7.15 -9.02
CA GLN A 44 -8.79 -6.94 -7.69
C GLN A 44 -7.27 -7.03 -7.77
N ARG A 45 -6.66 -6.20 -8.62
CA ARG A 45 -5.21 -6.11 -8.82
C ARG A 45 -4.73 -4.70 -8.60
N VAL A 46 -3.57 -4.59 -7.96
CA VAL A 46 -2.88 -3.31 -7.79
C VAL A 46 -2.25 -2.92 -9.12
N ASP A 47 -2.53 -1.71 -9.61
CA ASP A 47 -1.93 -1.16 -10.83
C ASP A 47 -0.95 -0.02 -10.56
N GLY A 48 -0.91 0.51 -9.34
CA GLY A 48 0.09 1.50 -8.96
C GLY A 48 0.05 1.90 -7.50
N LEU A 49 1.19 2.40 -7.03
CA LEU A 49 1.34 3.03 -5.72
C LEU A 49 1.67 4.50 -5.91
N LYS A 50 0.90 5.38 -5.27
CA LYS A 50 1.09 6.84 -5.34
C LYS A 50 1.87 7.33 -4.11
N LEU A 51 3.15 7.02 -4.08
CA LEU A 51 4.06 7.44 -3.02
C LEU A 51 4.78 8.70 -3.50
N ASN A 52 4.75 9.77 -2.70
CA ASN A 52 5.50 10.98 -3.01
C ASN A 52 6.97 10.76 -2.61
N ASP A 53 7.93 11.42 -3.26
CA ASP A 53 9.38 11.24 -3.02
C ASP A 53 9.81 11.41 -1.56
N THR A 54 9.05 12.15 -0.74
CA THR A 54 9.37 12.38 0.67
C THR A 54 8.60 11.47 1.63
N ALA A 55 7.76 10.56 1.10
CA ALA A 55 6.81 9.81 1.90
C ALA A 55 7.46 8.70 2.74
N LEU A 56 8.52 8.06 2.24
CA LEU A 56 9.13 6.85 2.81
C LEU A 56 10.66 6.92 2.74
N GLU A 57 11.36 6.38 3.76
CA GLU A 57 12.82 6.17 3.80
C GLU A 57 13.17 4.71 4.11
#